data_AF-A0A7X6S4N2-F1
#
_entry.id   AF-A0A7X6S4N2-F1
#
_cell.length_a   1.000
_cell.length_b   1.000
_cell.length_c   1.000
_cell.angle_alpha   90.00
_cell.angle_beta   90.00
_cell.angle_gamma   90.00
#
_symmetry.space_group_name_H-M   'P 1'
#
loop_
_entity.id
_entity.type
_entity.pdbx_description
1 polymer ?
#
loop_
_entity_poly.entity_id
_entity_poly.type
_entity_poly.pdbx_seq_one_letter_code
_entity_poly.pdbx_strand_id
1 'polypeptide(L)'
;MRHSIYLQLATLLVRADLRREEREWKRKFRRSAFDLPVHNVHLLKDIGLESDGRPIGQSEPDAVKAERRVRHLRRVLSARIPT
;
A
#
# COMPACT_ATOMS: atom_id res chain seq x y z
N MET A 1 -20.99 38.58 11.19
CA MET A 1 -20.86 37.10 11.16
C MET A 1 -20.00 36.64 9.97
N ARG A 2 -18.67 36.73 10.07
CA ARG A 2 -17.73 36.22 9.05
C ARG A 2 -16.66 35.26 9.61
N HIS A 3 -16.58 35.10 10.94
CA HIS A 3 -15.55 34.27 11.60
C HIS A 3 -15.76 32.76 11.43
N SER A 4 -17.01 32.31 11.29
CA SER A 4 -17.32 30.89 11.06
C SER A 4 -16.77 30.38 9.72
N ILE A 5 -16.76 31.22 8.69
CA ILE A 5 -16.24 30.87 7.35
C ILE A 5 -14.73 30.64 7.43
N TYR A 6 -14.00 31.50 8.15
CA TYR A 6 -12.55 31.33 8.32
C TYR A 6 -12.22 30.07 9.11
N LEU A 7 -13.00 29.73 10.14
CA LEU A 7 -12.81 28.50 10.90
C LEU A 7 -13.10 27.25 10.06
N GLN A 8 -14.14 27.27 9.25
CA GLN A 8 -14.45 26.18 8.31
C GLN A 8 -13.34 26.00 7.27
N LEU A 9 -12.79 27.10 6.76
CA LEU A 9 -11.72 27.06 5.76
C LEU A 9 -10.40 26.59 6.37
N ALA A 10 -10.06 27.05 7.58
CA ALA A 10 -8.89 26.61 8.32
C ALA A 10 -8.93 25.10 8.61
N THR A 11 -10.06 24.59 9.09
CA THR A 11 -10.22 23.15 9.36
C THR A 11 -10.10 22.30 8.09
N LEU A 12 -10.64 22.78 6.95
CA LEU A 12 -10.50 22.10 5.66
C LEU A 12 -9.04 22.04 5.23
N LEU A 13 -8.31 23.15 5.30
CA LEU A 13 -6.90 23.22 4.93
C LEU A 13 -6.03 22.30 5.78
N VAL A 14 -6.20 22.31 7.10
CA VAL A 14 -5.48 21.41 8.02
C VAL A 14 -5.75 19.94 7.67
N ARG A 15 -7.01 19.59 7.39
CA ARG A 15 -7.38 18.21 7.04
C ARG A 15 -6.83 17.79 5.68
N ALA A 16 -6.72 18.71 4.73
CA ALA A 16 -6.11 18.46 3.43
C ALA A 16 -4.59 18.24 3.56
N ASP A 17 -3.94 19.02 4.41
CA ASP A 17 -2.50 18.93 4.68
C ASP A 17 -2.13 17.61 5.36
N LEU A 18 -2.86 17.23 6.42
CA LEU A 18 -2.70 15.92 7.07
C LEU A 18 -2.84 14.75 6.07
N ARG A 19 -3.82 14.83 5.16
CA ARG A 19 -3.99 13.80 4.11
C ARG A 19 -2.85 13.79 3.11
N ARG A 20 -2.19 14.92 2.88
CA ARG A 20 -1.04 15.02 1.98
C ARG A 20 0.19 14.42 2.67
N GLU A 21 0.46 14.81 3.91
CA GLU A 21 1.53 14.25 4.72
C GLU A 21 1.39 12.74 4.88
N GLU A 22 0.19 12.23 5.17
CA GLU A 22 -0.07 10.80 5.26
C GLU A 22 0.26 10.07 3.95
N ARG A 23 -0.07 10.68 2.80
CA ARG A 23 0.25 10.12 1.48
C ARG A 23 1.75 10.15 1.20
N GLU A 24 2.43 11.24 1.54
CA GLU A 24 3.88 11.37 1.39
C GLU A 24 4.61 10.39 2.33
N TRP A 25 4.15 10.25 3.57
CA TRP A 25 4.63 9.29 4.54
C TRP A 25 4.42 7.86 4.05
N LYS A 26 3.22 7.47 3.60
CA LYS A 26 2.97 6.15 2.99
C LYS A 26 3.83 5.90 1.74
N ARG A 27 4.16 6.93 0.96
CA ARG A 27 5.06 6.80 -0.20
C ARG A 27 6.51 6.59 0.23
N LYS A 28 6.99 7.35 1.21
CA LYS A 28 8.32 7.18 1.81
C LYS A 28 8.45 5.81 2.48
N PHE A 29 7.50 5.46 3.34
CA PHE A 29 7.46 4.19 4.07
C PHE A 29 7.40 2.99 3.13
N ARG A 30 6.65 3.04 2.02
CA ARG A 30 6.69 1.95 1.01
C ARG A 30 8.05 1.77 0.34
N ARG A 31 8.85 2.84 0.22
CA ARG A 31 10.22 2.77 -0.32
C ARG A 31 11.23 2.37 0.74
N SER A 32 11.05 2.83 1.98
CA SER A 32 11.94 2.57 3.11
C SER A 32 11.57 1.33 3.92
N ALA A 33 10.49 0.61 3.60
CA ALA A 33 10.17 -0.69 4.18
C ALA A 33 11.27 -1.73 3.88
N PHE A 34 12.10 -1.48 2.87
CA PHE A 34 13.29 -2.27 2.54
C PHE A 34 14.57 -1.74 3.19
N ASP A 35 14.48 -0.62 3.92
CA ASP A 35 15.59 0.13 4.50
C ASP A 35 15.35 0.31 6.01
N LEU A 36 14.72 -0.67 6.66
CA LEU A 36 14.64 -0.68 8.12
C LEU A 36 16.08 -0.85 8.66
N PRO A 37 16.50 -0.07 9.66
CA PRO A 37 17.78 -0.25 10.34
C PRO A 37 17.76 -1.45 11.30
N VAL A 38 17.09 -2.53 10.89
CA VAL A 38 17.04 -3.82 11.60
C VAL A 38 18.28 -4.60 11.21
N HIS A 39 19.39 -4.19 11.81
CA HIS A 39 20.68 -4.88 11.72
C HIS A 39 20.64 -6.26 12.40
N ASN A 40 19.52 -6.64 13.03
CA ASN A 40 19.35 -7.90 13.74
C ASN A 40 18.48 -8.87 12.93
N VAL A 41 19.12 -9.85 12.32
CA VAL A 41 18.50 -10.92 11.51
C VAL A 41 17.54 -11.78 12.33
N HIS A 42 17.78 -11.96 13.62
CA HIS A 42 16.89 -12.76 14.49
C HIS A 42 15.56 -12.05 14.72
N LEU A 43 15.60 -10.74 14.98
CA LEU A 43 14.41 -9.92 15.16
C LEU A 43 13.56 -9.85 13.88
N LEU A 44 14.21 -9.78 12.72
CA LEU A 44 13.55 -9.85 11.41
C LEU A 44 12.76 -11.17 11.26
N LYS A 45 13.40 -12.31 11.58
CA LYS A 45 12.78 -13.63 11.51
C LYS A 45 11.57 -13.76 12.44
N ASP A 46 11.64 -13.20 13.64
CA ASP A 46 10.54 -13.23 14.61
C ASP A 46 9.33 -12.39 14.15
N ILE A 47 9.58 -11.29 13.43
CA ILE A 47 8.54 -10.46 12.81
C ILE A 47 8.00 -11.10 11.51
N GLY A 48 8.64 -12.17 11.02
CA GLY A 48 8.28 -12.83 9.77
C GLY A 48 8.80 -12.10 8.53
N LEU A 49 9.97 -11.46 8.63
CA LEU A 49 10.67 -10.77 7.55
C LEU A 49 12.03 -11.43 7.27
N GLU A 50 12.40 -11.51 5.99
CA GLU A 50 13.72 -11.91 5.49
C GLU A 50 14.77 -10.82 5.77
N SER A 51 16.06 -11.16 5.62
CA SER A 51 17.19 -10.22 5.75
C SER A 51 17.04 -8.95 4.91
N ASP A 52 16.31 -9.06 3.81
CA ASP A 52 16.10 -7.99 2.84
C ASP A 52 14.82 -7.18 3.13
N GLY A 53 14.22 -7.37 4.30
CA GLY A 53 12.97 -6.71 4.74
C GLY A 53 11.70 -7.22 4.04
N ARG A 54 11.79 -8.30 3.27
CA ARG A 54 10.65 -8.90 2.57
C ARG A 54 9.90 -9.85 3.52
N PRO A 55 8.56 -9.94 3.48
CA PRO A 55 7.83 -10.91 4.29
C PRO A 55 8.22 -12.36 3.92
N ILE A 56 8.50 -13.17 4.95
CA ILE A 56 8.75 -14.60 4.81
C ILE A 56 7.42 -15.27 4.45
N GLY A 57 7.35 -15.78 3.22
CA GLY A 57 6.17 -16.48 2.70
C GLY A 57 5.40 -15.72 1.61
N GLN A 58 4.15 -16.09 1.40
CA GLN A 58 3.35 -15.54 0.31
C GLN A 58 2.74 -14.18 0.70
N SER A 59 3.11 -13.11 0.00
CA SER A 59 2.58 -11.76 0.21
C SER A 59 1.06 -11.60 0.00
N GLU A 60 0.43 -12.54 -0.72
CA GLU A 60 -1.01 -12.57 -0.98
C GLU A 60 -1.49 -14.01 -0.79
N PRO A 61 -2.69 -14.24 -0.20
CA PRO A 61 -3.30 -15.56 -0.10
C PRO A 61 -3.46 -16.20 -1.49
N ASP A 62 -3.28 -17.52 -1.57
CA ASP A 62 -3.40 -18.28 -2.84
C ASP A 62 -4.74 -18.05 -3.55
N ALA A 63 -5.82 -17.89 -2.80
CA ALA A 63 -7.14 -17.58 -3.33
C ALA A 63 -7.17 -16.28 -4.15
N VAL A 64 -6.48 -15.23 -3.67
CA VAL A 64 -6.44 -13.92 -4.34
C VAL A 64 -5.63 -14.00 -5.63
N LYS A 65 -4.53 -14.76 -5.63
CA LYS A 65 -3.70 -15.00 -6.82
C LYS A 65 -4.46 -15.79 -7.88
N ALA A 66 -5.17 -16.84 -7.46
CA ALA A 66 -6.01 -17.65 -8.34
C ALA A 66 -7.12 -16.80 -8.96
N GLU A 67 -7.84 -16.00 -8.17
CA GLU A 67 -8.90 -15.12 -8.67
C GLU A 67 -8.37 -14.10 -9.69
N ARG A 68 -7.24 -13.45 -9.40
CA ARG A 68 -6.61 -12.50 -10.33
C ARG A 68 -6.23 -13.18 -11.64
N ARG A 69 -5.68 -14.40 -11.57
CA ARG A 69 -5.28 -15.18 -12.76
C ARG A 69 -6.49 -15.60 -13.59
N VAL A 70 -7.56 -16.09 -12.97
CA VAL A 70 -8.83 -16.42 -13.63
C VAL A 70 -9.44 -15.19 -14.30
N ARG A 71 -9.44 -14.03 -13.63
CA ARG A 71 -9.93 -12.76 -14.20
C ARG A 71 -9.18 -12.36 -15.46
N HIS A 72 -7.85 -12.48 -15.47
CA HIS A 72 -7.04 -12.20 -16.64
C HIS A 72 -7.31 -13.18 -17.79
N LEU A 73 -7.37 -14.49 -17.49
CA LEU A 73 -7.72 -15.50 -18.49
C LEU A 73 -9.08 -15.23 -19.11
N ARG A 74 -10.10 -14.92 -18.30
CA ARG A 74 -11.45 -14.59 -18.78
C ARG A 74 -11.44 -13.38 -19.69
N ARG A 75 -10.70 -12.32 -19.36
CA ARG A 75 -10.53 -11.14 -20.22
C ARG A 75 -9.90 -11.47 -21.56
N VAL A 76 -8.82 -12.25 -21.56
CA VAL A 76 -8.11 -12.65 -22.79
C VAL A 76 -9.02 -13.50 -23.67
N LEU A 77 -9.72 -14.48 -23.09
CA LEU A 77 -10.66 -15.33 -23.81
C LEU A 77 -11.85 -14.54 -24.36
N SER A 78 -12.41 -13.59 -23.60
CA SER A 78 -13.52 -12.76 -24.08
C SER A 78 -13.14 -11.78 -25.18
N ALA A 79 -11.86 -11.36 -25.23
CA ALA A 79 -11.35 -10.47 -26.26
C ALA A 79 -10.94 -11.24 -27.54
N ARG A 80 -10.97 -12.57 -27.51
CA ARG A 80 -10.63 -13.39 -28.66
C ARG A 80 -11.78 -13.36 -29.66
N ILE A 81 -11.52 -12.82 -30.85
CA ILE A 81 -12.45 -12.88 -31.98
C ILE A 81 -12.56 -14.36 -32.38
N PRO A 82 -13.78 -14.93 -32.47
CA PRO A 82 -13.95 -16.27 -33.01
C PRO A 82 -13.55 -16.24 -34.49
N THR A 83 -12.43 -16.89 -34.81
CA THR A 83 -12.03 -17.22 -36.19
C THR A 83 -12.83 -18.39 -36.71
#